data_AF-A0A845BKG0-F1
#
_entry.id   AF-A0A845BKG0-F1
#
_cell.length_a   1.000
_cell.length_b   1.000
_cell.length_c   1.000
_cell.angle_alpha   90.00
_cell.angle_beta   90.00
_cell.angle_gamma   90.00
#
_symmetry.space_group_name_H-M   'P 1'
#
loop_
_entity.id
_entity.type
_entity.pdbx_description
1 polymer ?
#
loop_
_entity_poly.entity_id
_entity_poly.type
_entity_poly.pdbx_seq_one_letter_code
_entity_poly.pdbx_strand_id
1 'polypeptide(L)'
;MNTTPQIDAIAAFDQVKQAVAALRHEYRQAGEAVAKLEADMATLPQMRAPFDDMKRGIVELIDTAGQRYTDDHIKPALMRFATNGMGSISRSNEESGKPLTLAALDGAVSGSRFPEARAQLVHPDKSQFDDLVFYALCADAVKAALVRVLDNITPEEFGYNTVHPDKIGPTRAEMFRQLDQWQQQLDAHKARRADIRSQLAQLGVNVA
;
A
#
# COMPACT_ATOMS: atom_id res chain seq x y z
N MET A 1 42.60 -59.29 -21.47
CA MET A 1 41.92 -59.17 -20.16
C MET A 1 41.31 -57.78 -20.12
N ASN A 2 39.99 -57.69 -20.31
CA ASN A 2 39.26 -56.42 -20.41
C ASN A 2 38.19 -56.45 -19.31
N THR A 3 38.55 -56.02 -18.11
CA THR A 3 37.66 -55.98 -16.92
C THR A 3 37.61 -54.55 -16.40
N THR A 4 37.18 -53.59 -17.21
CA THR A 4 37.01 -52.19 -16.76
C THR A 4 36.03 -51.34 -17.59
N PRO A 5 34.77 -51.80 -17.82
CA PRO A 5 33.67 -50.82 -18.01
C PRO A 5 32.51 -50.96 -17.02
N GLN A 6 32.36 -52.13 -16.39
CA GLN A 6 31.14 -52.48 -15.66
C GLN A 6 31.08 -51.93 -14.22
N ILE A 7 32.24 -51.78 -13.56
CA ILE A 7 32.36 -51.17 -12.22
C ILE A 7 32.08 -49.65 -12.30
N ASP A 8 32.45 -49.03 -13.42
CA ASP A 8 32.29 -47.59 -13.66
C ASP A 8 30.81 -47.20 -13.84
N ALA A 9 30.03 -48.04 -14.52
CA ALA A 9 28.60 -47.81 -14.75
C ALA A 9 27.76 -47.88 -13.46
N ILE A 10 28.10 -48.79 -12.54
CA ILE A 10 27.40 -48.92 -11.24
C ILE A 10 27.68 -47.69 -10.37
N ALA A 11 28.95 -47.26 -10.30
CA ALA A 11 29.33 -46.07 -9.55
C ALA A 11 28.66 -44.79 -10.11
N ALA A 12 28.61 -44.65 -11.44
CA ALA A 12 27.91 -43.54 -12.09
C ALA A 12 26.40 -43.55 -11.80
N PHE A 13 25.76 -44.72 -11.80
CA PHE A 13 24.34 -44.85 -11.45
C PHE A 13 24.05 -44.45 -9.99
N ASP A 14 24.90 -44.88 -9.05
CA ASP A 14 24.74 -44.50 -7.64
C ASP A 14 24.95 -42.99 -7.42
N GLN A 15 25.87 -42.36 -8.15
CA GLN A 15 26.04 -40.90 -8.13
C GLN A 15 24.79 -40.17 -8.64
N VAL A 16 24.18 -40.63 -9.73
CA VAL A 16 22.92 -40.06 -10.26
C VAL A 16 21.80 -40.21 -9.22
N LYS A 17 21.69 -41.37 -8.57
CA LYS A 17 20.69 -41.61 -7.53
C LYS A 17 20.85 -40.67 -6.33
N GLN A 18 22.09 -40.42 -5.89
CA GLN A 18 22.40 -39.47 -4.83
C GLN A 18 22.07 -38.03 -5.25
N ALA A 19 22.42 -37.63 -6.47
CA ALA A 19 22.11 -36.31 -7.01
C ALA A 19 20.59 -36.07 -7.09
N VAL A 20 19.82 -37.05 -7.57
CA VAL A 20 18.35 -36.97 -7.60
C VAL A 20 17.77 -36.83 -6.19
N ALA A 21 18.29 -37.57 -5.21
CA ALA A 21 17.82 -37.48 -3.83
C ALA A 21 18.10 -36.09 -3.23
N ALA A 22 19.29 -35.55 -3.47
CA ALA A 22 19.67 -34.20 -3.05
C ALA A 22 18.76 -33.13 -3.69
N LEU A 23 18.56 -33.19 -5.01
CA LEU A 23 17.69 -32.26 -5.75
C LEU A 23 16.23 -32.34 -5.26
N ARG A 24 15.70 -33.54 -4.99
CA ARG A 24 14.34 -33.68 -4.41
C ARG A 24 14.24 -33.10 -3.00
N HIS A 25 15.29 -33.23 -2.19
CA HIS A 25 15.33 -32.63 -0.87
C HIS A 25 15.32 -31.10 -0.98
N GLU A 26 16.18 -30.54 -1.83
CA GLU A 26 16.26 -29.10 -2.06
C GLU A 26 14.96 -28.53 -2.65
N TYR A 27 14.32 -29.24 -3.59
CA TYR A 27 13.01 -28.85 -4.16
C TYR A 27 11.93 -28.71 -3.08
N ARG A 28 11.91 -29.65 -2.11
CA ARG A 28 10.96 -29.61 -0.98
C ARG A 28 11.29 -28.47 -0.02
N GLN A 29 12.55 -28.30 0.36
CA GLN A 29 12.98 -27.21 1.24
C GLN A 29 12.64 -25.84 0.66
N ALA A 30 12.89 -25.63 -0.64
CA ALA A 30 12.49 -24.39 -1.30
C ALA A 30 10.97 -24.23 -1.37
N GLY A 31 10.20 -25.32 -1.48
CA GLY A 31 8.73 -25.29 -1.41
C GLY A 31 8.20 -24.88 -0.04
N GLU A 32 8.79 -25.43 1.03
CA GLU A 32 8.48 -25.07 2.42
C GLU A 32 8.84 -23.60 2.70
N ALA A 33 9.98 -23.13 2.21
CA ALA A 33 10.40 -21.73 2.33
C ALA A 33 9.42 -20.78 1.61
N VAL A 34 8.97 -21.13 0.40
CA VAL A 34 7.94 -20.37 -0.34
C VAL A 34 6.64 -20.30 0.47
N ALA A 35 6.13 -21.43 0.93
CA ALA A 35 4.87 -21.48 1.69
C ALA A 35 4.96 -20.67 3.00
N LYS A 36 6.11 -20.74 3.68
CA LYS A 36 6.36 -19.95 4.88
C LYS A 36 6.39 -18.45 4.59
N LEU A 37 7.16 -18.01 3.59
CA LEU A 37 7.25 -16.60 3.23
C LEU A 37 5.89 -16.03 2.80
N GLU A 38 5.10 -16.79 2.03
CA GLU A 38 3.76 -16.36 1.64
C GLU A 38 2.83 -16.21 2.86
N ALA A 39 2.92 -17.12 3.84
CA ALA A 39 2.17 -17.01 5.09
C ALA A 39 2.64 -15.82 5.96
N ASP A 40 3.95 -15.60 6.07
CA ASP A 40 4.56 -14.50 6.83
C ASP A 40 4.17 -13.15 6.19
N MET A 41 4.24 -13.03 4.86
CA MET A 41 3.82 -11.85 4.10
C MET A 41 2.32 -11.55 4.24
N ALA A 42 1.47 -12.57 4.37
CA ALA A 42 0.03 -12.39 4.60
C ALA A 42 -0.29 -11.97 6.04
N THR A 43 0.53 -12.39 7.00
CA THR A 43 0.30 -12.18 8.44
C THR A 43 0.83 -10.85 8.92
N LEU A 44 2.01 -10.43 8.44
CA LEU A 44 2.70 -9.23 8.93
C LEU A 44 1.83 -7.96 8.87
N PRO A 45 1.08 -7.66 7.78
CA PRO A 45 0.21 -6.49 7.71
C PRO A 45 -1.01 -6.54 8.65
N GLN A 46 -1.34 -7.71 9.21
CA GLN A 46 -2.47 -7.90 10.12
C GLN A 46 -2.11 -7.63 11.58
N MET A 47 -0.81 -7.48 11.88
CA MET A 47 -0.35 -7.12 13.22
C MET A 47 -0.78 -5.70 13.59
N ARG A 48 -0.91 -5.42 14.89
CA ARG A 48 -1.21 -4.07 15.37
C ARG A 48 0.00 -3.18 15.12
N ALA A 49 -0.21 -1.99 14.57
CA ALA A 49 0.85 -1.00 14.44
C ALA A 49 1.41 -0.65 15.83
N PRO A 50 2.70 -0.32 15.95
CA PRO A 50 3.24 0.28 17.17
C PRO A 50 2.53 1.59 17.51
N PHE A 51 2.46 1.92 18.79
CA PHE A 51 1.73 3.08 19.29
C PHE A 51 2.16 4.40 18.62
N ASP A 52 3.47 4.66 18.57
CA ASP A 52 3.99 5.88 17.96
C ASP A 52 3.82 5.91 16.43
N ASP A 53 3.82 4.74 15.78
CA ASP A 53 3.50 4.63 14.36
C ASP A 53 2.04 4.98 14.09
N MET A 54 1.15 4.66 15.03
CA MET A 54 -0.25 4.99 14.91
C MET A 54 -0.49 6.50 15.06
N LYS A 55 0.18 7.16 16.01
CA LYS A 55 0.14 8.63 16.12
C LYS A 55 0.63 9.30 14.83
N ARG A 56 1.77 8.85 14.29
CA ARG A 56 2.30 9.34 13.02
C ARG A 56 1.34 9.11 11.86
N GLY A 57 0.74 7.93 11.80
CA GLY A 57 -0.25 7.58 10.77
C GLY A 57 -1.50 8.46 10.80
N ILE A 58 -1.97 8.88 11.98
CA ILE A 58 -3.11 9.81 12.11
C ILE A 58 -2.76 11.18 11.51
N VAL A 59 -1.54 11.67 11.77
CA VAL A 59 -1.08 12.95 11.21
C VAL A 59 -0.91 12.86 9.70
N GLU A 60 -0.25 11.81 9.20
CA GLU A 60 -0.06 11.58 7.76
C GLU A 60 -1.38 11.39 7.00
N LEU A 61 -2.39 10.78 7.64
CA LEU A 61 -3.72 10.62 7.07
C LEU A 61 -4.33 11.97 6.70
N ILE A 62 -4.19 12.98 7.56
CA ILE A 62 -4.76 14.31 7.35
C ILE A 62 -4.07 15.02 6.20
N ASP A 63 -2.74 14.99 6.17
CA ASP A 63 -1.95 15.54 5.07
C ASP A 63 -2.35 14.89 3.73
N THR A 64 -2.40 13.55 3.70
CA THR A 64 -2.71 12.80 2.47
C THR A 64 -4.17 12.93 2.04
N ALA A 65 -5.11 13.00 2.99
CA ALA A 65 -6.53 13.19 2.70
C ALA A 65 -6.81 14.61 2.18
N GLY A 66 -6.25 15.63 2.82
CA GLY A 66 -6.36 17.02 2.36
C GLY A 66 -5.76 17.21 0.97
N GLN A 67 -4.61 16.58 0.71
CA GLN A 67 -3.98 16.62 -0.61
C GLN A 67 -4.82 15.93 -1.69
N ARG A 68 -5.32 14.71 -1.45
CA ARG A 68 -6.22 14.02 -2.39
C ARG A 68 -7.47 14.83 -2.68
N TYR A 69 -8.09 15.40 -1.65
CA TYR A 69 -9.26 16.24 -1.85
C TYR A 69 -8.95 17.50 -2.67
N THR A 70 -7.79 18.11 -2.42
CA THR A 70 -7.30 19.24 -3.21
C THR A 70 -7.17 18.84 -4.68
N ASP A 71 -6.58 17.68 -4.95
CA ASP A 71 -6.30 17.20 -6.30
C ASP A 71 -7.55 16.74 -7.06
N ASP A 72 -8.46 16.05 -6.37
CA ASP A 72 -9.62 15.40 -6.98
C ASP A 72 -10.87 16.30 -7.02
N HIS A 73 -10.95 17.30 -6.13
CA HIS A 73 -12.16 18.13 -5.98
C HIS A 73 -11.88 19.63 -6.12
N ILE A 74 -10.92 20.20 -5.36
CA ILE A 74 -10.68 21.65 -5.38
C ILE A 74 -10.08 22.09 -6.73
N LYS A 75 -8.97 21.46 -7.16
CA LYS A 75 -8.32 21.80 -8.43
C LYS A 75 -9.30 21.65 -9.61
N PRO A 76 -10.04 20.54 -9.76
CA PRO A 76 -11.04 20.42 -10.81
C PRO A 76 -12.18 21.43 -10.70
N ALA A 77 -12.67 21.76 -9.50
CA ALA A 77 -13.71 22.78 -9.31
C ALA A 77 -13.22 24.18 -9.69
N LEU A 78 -12.01 24.56 -9.29
CA LEU A 78 -11.36 25.82 -9.69
C LEU A 78 -11.16 25.85 -11.21
N MET A 79 -10.71 24.74 -11.81
CA MET A 79 -10.57 24.63 -13.27
C MET A 79 -11.92 24.76 -13.98
N ARG A 80 -12.97 24.13 -13.48
CA ARG A 80 -14.34 24.25 -14.03
C ARG A 80 -14.89 25.66 -13.87
N PHE A 81 -14.66 26.31 -12.73
CA PHE A 81 -15.01 27.72 -12.54
C PHE A 81 -14.27 28.60 -13.55
N ALA A 82 -12.95 28.45 -13.64
CA ALA A 82 -12.09 29.23 -14.52
C ALA A 82 -12.43 29.03 -16.00
N THR A 83 -12.93 27.86 -16.40
CA THR A 83 -13.25 27.52 -17.80
C THR A 83 -14.74 27.46 -18.12
N ASN A 84 -15.61 27.99 -17.23
CA ASN A 84 -17.06 27.94 -17.43
C ASN A 84 -17.60 26.50 -17.65
N GLY A 85 -16.95 25.51 -17.02
CA GLY A 85 -17.25 24.08 -17.11
C GLY A 85 -18.42 23.61 -16.24
N MET A 86 -19.00 24.49 -15.41
CA MET A 86 -20.32 24.27 -14.81
C MET A 86 -21.36 24.93 -15.71
N GLY A 87 -21.80 24.22 -16.75
CA GLY A 87 -22.92 24.66 -17.57
C GLY A 87 -24.17 24.78 -16.70
N SER A 88 -24.41 25.96 -16.13
CA SER A 88 -25.75 26.36 -15.74
C SER A 88 -26.59 26.44 -17.02
N ILE A 89 -27.87 26.09 -16.89
CA ILE A 89 -28.91 26.00 -17.93
C ILE A 89 -29.01 27.27 -18.83
N SER A 90 -28.33 28.36 -18.46
CA SER A 90 -28.39 29.68 -19.09
C SER A 90 -27.17 30.11 -19.94
N ARG A 91 -26.09 29.31 -20.05
CA ARG A 91 -24.95 29.63 -20.93
C ARG A 91 -24.87 28.64 -22.08
N SER A 92 -24.73 29.14 -23.31
CA SER A 92 -24.60 28.28 -24.50
C SER A 92 -23.44 27.31 -24.32
N ASN A 93 -23.63 26.06 -24.76
CA ASN A 93 -22.61 25.02 -24.75
C ASN A 93 -21.29 25.45 -25.45
N GLU A 94 -21.35 26.45 -26.33
CA GLU A 94 -20.21 27.02 -27.07
C GLU A 94 -19.16 27.73 -26.20
N GLU A 95 -19.54 28.19 -25.00
CA GLU A 95 -18.65 28.90 -24.08
C GLU A 95 -18.13 28.01 -22.94
N SER A 96 -18.49 26.72 -22.92
CA SER A 96 -17.97 25.76 -21.96
C SER A 96 -16.56 25.32 -22.35
N GLY A 97 -15.65 25.26 -21.38
CA GLY A 97 -14.24 24.91 -21.58
C GLY A 97 -13.34 26.09 -21.97
N LYS A 98 -13.88 27.30 -22.16
CA LYS A 98 -13.12 28.53 -22.42
C LYS A 98 -12.87 29.32 -21.12
N PRO A 99 -11.69 29.95 -20.94
CA PRO A 99 -11.42 30.81 -19.78
C PRO A 99 -12.48 31.91 -19.59
N LEU A 100 -12.81 32.24 -18.34
CA LEU A 100 -13.70 33.36 -18.01
C LEU A 100 -13.15 34.69 -18.52
N THR A 101 -14.04 35.56 -18.99
CA THR A 101 -13.71 36.98 -19.24
C THR A 101 -13.60 37.75 -17.93
N LEU A 102 -12.87 38.87 -17.94
CA LEU A 102 -12.69 39.72 -16.75
C LEU A 102 -14.02 40.17 -16.13
N ALA A 103 -15.00 40.58 -16.97
CA ALA A 103 -16.32 40.97 -16.49
C ALA A 103 -17.10 39.79 -15.85
N ALA A 104 -16.90 38.56 -16.32
CA ALA A 104 -17.54 37.38 -15.75
C ALA A 104 -16.90 36.96 -14.42
N LEU A 105 -15.58 37.11 -14.29
CA LEU A 105 -14.84 36.90 -13.04
C LEU A 105 -15.25 37.93 -11.98
N ASP A 106 -15.31 39.22 -12.34
CA ASP A 106 -15.72 40.31 -11.43
C ASP A 106 -17.16 40.14 -10.92
N GLY A 107 -18.08 39.70 -11.79
CA GLY A 107 -19.45 39.36 -11.41
C GLY A 107 -19.55 38.15 -10.45
N ALA A 108 -18.65 37.18 -10.57
CA ALA A 108 -18.61 36.02 -9.67
C ALA A 108 -18.01 36.38 -8.30
N VAL A 109 -16.94 37.18 -8.28
CA VAL A 109 -16.26 37.64 -7.05
C VAL A 109 -17.16 38.58 -6.23
N SER A 110 -17.90 39.47 -6.89
CA SER A 110 -18.84 40.40 -6.25
C SER A 110 -20.13 39.74 -5.74
N GLY A 111 -20.31 38.43 -5.92
CA GLY A 111 -21.52 37.70 -5.50
C GLY A 111 -22.76 37.98 -6.35
N SER A 112 -22.64 38.75 -7.43
CA SER A 112 -23.75 39.09 -8.33
C SER A 112 -24.16 37.93 -9.26
N ARG A 113 -23.47 36.77 -9.19
CA ARG A 113 -23.73 35.61 -10.05
C ARG A 113 -23.84 34.20 -9.40
N PHE A 114 -23.48 33.95 -8.14
CA PHE A 114 -23.62 32.60 -7.52
C PHE A 114 -23.58 32.65 -5.97
N PRO A 115 -24.47 31.95 -5.23
CA PRO A 115 -24.34 31.78 -3.79
C PRO A 115 -23.86 30.36 -3.38
N GLU A 116 -23.20 30.30 -2.22
CA GLU A 116 -23.08 29.19 -1.25
C GLU A 116 -21.65 28.70 -0.92
N ALA A 117 -21.21 29.07 0.29
CA ALA A 117 -20.04 28.55 1.00
C ALA A 117 -20.45 28.35 2.46
N ARG A 118 -20.18 27.18 3.08
CA ARG A 118 -20.28 26.95 4.54
C ARG A 118 -19.59 25.64 4.98
N ALA A 119 -18.87 25.67 6.12
CA ALA A 119 -18.09 24.56 6.68
C ALA A 119 -18.16 24.40 8.23
N GLN A 120 -18.12 23.16 8.80
CA GLN A 120 -18.41 22.78 10.21
C GLN A 120 -17.68 21.51 10.75
N LEU A 121 -16.39 21.58 11.06
CA LEU A 121 -15.51 20.47 11.52
C LEU A 121 -15.88 19.93 12.93
N VAL A 122 -15.61 18.63 13.12
CA VAL A 122 -15.43 17.91 14.40
C VAL A 122 -16.68 17.45 15.19
N HIS A 123 -17.09 16.20 14.90
CA HIS A 123 -17.86 15.21 15.71
C HIS A 123 -19.41 15.28 15.78
N PRO A 124 -20.11 14.21 16.25
CA PRO A 124 -19.78 12.76 16.23
C PRO A 124 -20.90 11.85 15.69
N ASP A 125 -22.14 12.31 15.53
CA ASP A 125 -23.28 11.53 15.05
C ASP A 125 -24.21 12.48 14.29
N LYS A 126 -24.35 12.23 12.97
CA LYS A 126 -25.13 13.01 12.00
C LYS A 126 -24.60 14.43 11.72
N SER A 127 -24.01 14.64 10.55
CA SER A 127 -24.49 15.66 9.58
C SER A 127 -23.61 15.73 8.33
N GLN A 128 -24.16 16.33 7.28
CA GLN A 128 -23.66 16.45 5.91
C GLN A 128 -22.52 17.49 5.79
N PHE A 129 -21.37 17.25 6.43
CA PHE A 129 -20.23 18.17 6.37
C PHE A 129 -18.98 17.51 5.77
N ASP A 130 -18.32 18.20 4.83
CA ASP A 130 -17.13 17.73 4.12
C ASP A 130 -15.87 18.24 4.83
N ASP A 131 -15.46 17.53 5.88
CA ASP A 131 -14.26 17.81 6.67
C ASP A 131 -12.97 17.85 5.82
N LEU A 132 -12.99 17.23 4.63
CA LEU A 132 -11.85 17.14 3.75
C LEU A 132 -11.48 18.50 3.14
N VAL A 133 -12.46 19.41 2.93
CA VAL A 133 -12.15 20.78 2.49
C VAL A 133 -11.38 21.55 3.57
N PHE A 134 -11.64 21.26 4.84
CA PHE A 134 -10.93 21.90 5.94
C PHE A 134 -9.55 21.30 6.14
N TYR A 135 -9.37 19.98 5.92
CA TYR A 135 -8.04 19.40 5.84
C TYR A 135 -7.25 20.00 4.66
N ALA A 136 -7.87 20.23 3.51
CA ALA A 136 -7.21 20.88 2.38
C ALA A 136 -6.81 22.34 2.67
N LEU A 137 -7.63 23.11 3.38
CA LEU A 137 -7.40 24.54 3.63
C LEU A 137 -6.60 24.84 4.90
N CYS A 138 -6.67 23.95 5.90
CA CYS A 138 -6.16 24.19 7.26
C CYS A 138 -5.33 23.03 7.82
N ALA A 139 -4.79 22.14 6.97
CA ALA A 139 -3.96 20.98 7.35
C ALA A 139 -2.94 21.32 8.44
N ASP A 140 -2.11 22.36 8.24
CA ASP A 140 -1.02 22.71 9.16
C ASP A 140 -1.52 23.06 10.57
N ALA A 141 -2.62 23.81 10.65
CA ALA A 141 -3.23 24.19 11.93
C ALA A 141 -3.85 22.99 12.65
N VAL A 142 -4.54 22.12 11.90
CA VAL A 142 -5.13 20.87 12.40
C VAL A 142 -4.03 19.94 12.90
N LYS A 143 -2.96 19.77 12.14
CA LYS A 143 -1.79 18.97 12.48
C LYS A 143 -1.11 19.46 13.76
N ALA A 144 -0.86 20.76 13.87
CA ALA A 144 -0.25 21.33 15.07
C ALA A 144 -1.12 21.15 16.32
N ALA A 145 -2.44 21.20 16.18
CA ALA A 145 -3.36 20.89 17.28
C ALA A 145 -3.35 19.40 17.63
N LEU A 146 -3.38 18.52 16.62
CA LEU A 146 -3.41 17.08 16.82
C LEU A 146 -2.12 16.52 17.40
N VAL A 147 -0.95 17.00 16.98
CA VAL A 147 0.33 16.60 17.59
C VAL A 147 0.30 16.88 19.09
N ARG A 148 -0.14 18.09 19.50
CA ARG A 148 -0.27 18.46 20.92
C ARG A 148 -1.24 17.56 21.68
N VAL A 149 -2.33 17.14 21.05
CA VAL A 149 -3.28 16.22 21.67
C VAL A 149 -2.66 14.82 21.78
N LEU A 150 -2.12 14.28 20.69
CA LEU A 150 -1.53 12.94 20.60
C LEU A 150 -0.33 12.74 21.53
N ASP A 151 0.43 13.80 21.80
CA ASP A 151 1.55 13.77 22.76
C ASP A 151 1.10 13.51 24.20
N ASN A 152 -0.16 13.80 24.52
CA ASN A 152 -0.72 13.62 25.85
C ASN A 152 -1.56 12.35 25.99
N ILE A 153 -1.75 11.57 24.93
CA ILE A 153 -2.52 10.33 24.99
C ILE A 153 -1.60 9.16 25.36
N THR A 154 -2.03 8.31 26.28
CA THR A 154 -1.31 7.12 26.72
C THR A 154 -1.63 5.88 25.86
N PRO A 155 -0.78 4.82 25.92
CA PRO A 155 -1.09 3.56 25.26
C PRO A 155 -2.41 2.92 25.75
N GLU A 156 -2.75 3.07 27.04
CA GLU A 156 -4.00 2.59 27.62
C GLU A 156 -5.22 3.28 26.99
N GLU A 157 -5.15 4.59 26.77
CA GLU A 157 -6.20 5.36 26.12
C GLU A 157 -6.37 4.97 24.64
N PHE A 158 -5.32 4.44 24.01
CA PHE A 158 -5.37 3.80 22.69
C PHE A 158 -5.76 2.30 22.74
N GLY A 159 -6.01 1.74 23.92
CA GLY A 159 -6.43 0.35 24.10
C GLY A 159 -5.29 -0.69 24.03
N TYR A 160 -4.01 -0.27 24.04
CA TYR A 160 -2.87 -1.20 23.99
C TYR A 160 -2.72 -2.07 25.22
N ASN A 161 -3.31 -1.70 26.36
CA ASN A 161 -3.37 -2.54 27.56
C ASN A 161 -4.13 -3.87 27.33
N THR A 162 -4.94 -3.97 26.28
CA THR A 162 -5.67 -5.19 25.89
C THR A 162 -4.95 -6.01 24.82
N VAL A 163 -3.86 -5.50 24.28
CA VAL A 163 -3.11 -6.13 23.18
C VAL A 163 -1.88 -6.82 23.75
N HIS A 164 -1.76 -8.13 23.51
CA HIS A 164 -0.56 -8.85 23.91
C HIS A 164 0.65 -8.38 23.06
N PRO A 165 1.85 -8.19 23.64
CA PRO A 165 3.00 -7.61 22.92
C PRO A 165 3.42 -8.33 21.64
N ASP A 166 3.20 -9.65 21.55
CA ASP A 166 3.48 -10.45 20.35
C ASP A 166 2.55 -10.15 19.16
N LYS A 167 1.44 -9.44 19.39
CA LYS A 167 0.51 -9.00 18.34
C LYS A 167 0.83 -7.60 17.82
N ILE A 168 1.81 -6.92 18.41
CA ILE A 168 2.30 -5.63 17.94
C ILE A 168 3.41 -5.90 16.93
N GLY A 169 3.20 -5.43 15.70
CA GLY A 169 4.11 -5.61 14.59
C GLY A 169 5.29 -4.63 14.64
N PRO A 170 6.19 -4.70 13.65
CA PRO A 170 7.22 -3.69 13.47
C PRO A 170 6.60 -2.35 13.03
N THR A 171 7.41 -1.30 12.94
CA THR A 171 6.96 -0.03 12.35
C THR A 171 6.55 -0.22 10.89
N ARG A 172 5.71 0.66 10.33
CA ARG A 172 5.29 0.62 8.92
C ARG A 172 6.50 0.64 7.97
N ALA A 173 7.53 1.43 8.28
CA ALA A 173 8.76 1.51 7.48
C ALA A 173 9.55 0.19 7.49
N GLU A 174 9.62 -0.47 8.64
CA GLU A 174 10.25 -1.79 8.76
C GLU A 174 9.43 -2.88 8.10
N MET A 175 8.10 -2.83 8.22
CA MET A 175 7.19 -3.75 7.54
C MET A 175 7.42 -3.71 6.03
N PHE A 176 7.40 -2.52 5.40
CA PHE A 176 7.65 -2.41 3.96
C PHE A 176 9.02 -2.96 3.56
N ARG A 177 10.06 -2.66 4.34
CA ARG A 177 11.41 -3.21 4.10
C ARG A 177 11.45 -4.73 4.20
N GLN A 178 10.77 -5.31 5.19
CA GLN A 178 10.67 -6.76 5.36
C GLN A 178 9.91 -7.41 4.22
N LEU A 179 8.77 -6.83 3.81
CA LEU A 179 7.99 -7.32 2.68
C LEU A 179 8.79 -7.30 1.37
N ASP A 180 9.54 -6.23 1.11
CA ASP A 180 10.42 -6.16 -0.07
C ASP A 180 11.51 -7.24 -0.05
N GLN A 181 12.15 -7.44 1.11
CA GLN A 181 13.16 -8.49 1.28
C GLN A 181 12.56 -9.90 1.11
N TRP A 182 11.39 -10.16 1.71
CA TRP A 182 10.69 -11.42 1.57
C TRP A 182 10.21 -11.67 0.15
N GLN A 183 9.77 -10.64 -0.57
CA GLN A 183 9.41 -10.75 -1.98
C GLN A 183 10.62 -11.18 -2.83
N GLN A 184 11.79 -10.58 -2.62
CA GLN A 184 13.02 -10.97 -3.32
C GLN A 184 13.42 -12.42 -3.01
N GLN A 185 13.32 -12.85 -1.75
CA GLN A 185 13.61 -14.23 -1.35
C GLN A 185 12.59 -15.21 -1.92
N LEU A 186 11.31 -14.84 -1.94
CA LEU A 186 10.22 -15.63 -2.52
C LEU A 186 10.48 -15.87 -4.00
N ASP A 187 10.85 -14.82 -4.74
CA ASP A 187 11.17 -14.92 -6.17
C ASP A 187 12.41 -15.79 -6.40
N ALA A 188 13.45 -15.65 -5.57
CA ALA A 188 14.64 -16.49 -5.64
C ALA A 188 14.33 -17.97 -5.37
N HIS A 189 13.51 -18.28 -4.36
CA HIS A 189 13.11 -19.66 -4.07
C HIS A 189 12.19 -20.24 -5.17
N LYS A 190 11.26 -19.45 -5.72
CA LYS A 190 10.43 -19.86 -6.86
C LYS A 190 11.28 -20.16 -8.10
N ALA A 191 12.24 -19.30 -8.42
CA ALA A 191 13.18 -19.51 -9.52
C ALA A 191 14.04 -20.77 -9.29
N ARG A 192 14.58 -20.95 -8.08
CA ARG A 192 15.37 -22.15 -7.74
C ARG A 192 14.55 -23.43 -7.82
N ARG A 193 13.27 -23.42 -7.40
CA ARG A 193 12.37 -24.57 -7.59
C ARG A 193 12.15 -24.90 -9.05
N ALA A 194 11.95 -23.89 -9.90
CA ALA A 194 11.77 -24.10 -11.33
C ALA A 194 13.04 -24.71 -11.98
N ASP A 195 14.21 -24.22 -11.60
CA ASP A 195 15.50 -24.75 -12.04
C ASP A 195 15.71 -26.22 -11.59
N ILE A 196 15.51 -26.51 -10.30
CA ILE A 196 15.61 -27.88 -9.78
C ILE A 196 14.60 -28.81 -10.47
N ARG A 197 13.38 -28.34 -10.72
CA ARG A 197 12.36 -29.11 -11.46
C ARG A 197 12.84 -29.45 -12.88
N SER A 198 13.48 -28.50 -13.55
CA SER A 198 14.09 -28.73 -14.87
C SER A 198 15.22 -29.76 -14.81
N GLN A 199 16.13 -29.65 -13.83
CA GLN A 199 17.22 -30.60 -13.64
C GLN A 199 16.72 -32.02 -13.34
N LEU A 200 15.70 -32.16 -12.48
CA LEU A 200 15.06 -33.44 -12.20
C LEU A 200 14.40 -34.02 -13.46
N ALA A 201 13.72 -33.20 -14.27
CA ALA A 201 13.12 -33.65 -15.52
C ALA A 201 14.17 -34.16 -16.52
N GLN A 202 15.34 -33.50 -16.64
CA GLN A 202 16.46 -33.97 -17.46
C GLN A 202 17.00 -35.34 -17.00
N LEU A 203 16.89 -35.64 -15.70
CA LEU A 203 17.24 -36.94 -15.11
C LEU A 203 16.09 -37.97 -15.18
N GLY A 204 15.00 -37.68 -15.90
CA GLY A 204 13.84 -38.56 -16.03
C GLY A 204 12.94 -38.60 -14.80
N VAL A 205 13.06 -37.63 -13.89
CA VAL A 205 12.33 -37.56 -12.62
C VAL A 205 11.31 -36.43 -12.66
N ASN A 206 10.03 -36.80 -12.63
CA ASN A 206 8.96 -35.82 -12.48
C ASN A 206 8.69 -35.52 -11.00
N VAL A 207 8.58 -34.23 -10.67
CA VAL A 207 8.14 -33.72 -9.36
C VAL A 207 6.87 -32.88 -9.56
N ALA A 208 5.91 -33.08 -8.64
CA ALA A 208 4.67 -32.32 -8.60
C ALA A 208 4.89 -30.89 -8.09
#